data_AF-A0A1Y2HB96-F1
#
_entry.id   AF-A0A1Y2HB96-F1
#
_cell.length_a   1.000
_cell.length_b   1.000
_cell.length_c   1.000
_cell.angle_alpha   90.00
_cell.angle_beta   90.00
_cell.angle_gamma   90.00
#
_symmetry.space_group_name_H-M   'P 1'
#
loop_
_entity.id
_entity.type
_entity.pdbx_description
1 polymer ?
#
loop_
_entity_poly.entity_id
_entity_poly.type
_entity_poly.pdbx_seq_one_letter_code
_entity_poly.pdbx_strand_id
1 'polypeptide(L)'
;MGLSAPRFKQRICVDPQNKSWADDTSKFGFTMLRKMGWDAGKGLGRDGSGMTEHVKVSVKNNSAGVGAKSTAGDNWLQNTDAFAKLLAELNER
;
A
#
# COMPACT_ATOMS: atom_id res chain seq x y z
N MET A 1 -12.08 22.27 24.32
CA MET A 1 -12.47 22.14 22.90
C MET A 1 -11.53 21.12 22.26
N GLY A 2 -11.99 19.90 22.00
CA GLY A 2 -11.14 18.82 21.49
C GLY A 2 -10.92 18.93 19.98
N LEU A 3 -9.65 18.85 19.53
CA LEU A 3 -9.22 18.95 18.13
C LEU A 3 -9.54 17.71 17.27
N SER A 4 -10.45 16.84 17.69
CA SER A 4 -10.77 15.63 16.93
C SER A 4 -11.85 15.93 15.88
N ALA A 5 -11.51 15.74 14.60
CA ALA A 5 -12.50 15.79 13.52
C ALA A 5 -13.63 14.75 13.73
N PRO A 6 -14.85 15.00 13.23
CA PRO A 6 -15.94 14.04 13.29
C PRO A 6 -15.56 12.72 12.63
N ARG A 7 -15.79 11.60 13.32
CA ARG A 7 -15.50 10.26 12.79
C ARG A 7 -16.46 9.94 11.64
N PHE A 8 -15.96 9.97 10.40
CA PHE A 8 -16.72 9.50 9.24
C PHE A 8 -16.54 7.98 9.09
N LYS A 9 -17.61 7.21 9.30
CA LYS A 9 -17.62 5.77 8.99
C LYS A 9 -17.76 5.61 7.47
N GLN A 10 -16.65 5.37 6.78
CA GLN A 10 -16.70 4.99 5.37
C GLN A 10 -17.20 3.55 5.24
N ARG A 11 -18.29 3.35 4.50
CA ARG A 11 -18.76 2.00 4.16
C ARG A 11 -17.85 1.46 3.05
N ILE A 12 -16.98 0.54 3.41
CA ILE A 12 -16.16 -0.20 2.45
C ILE A 12 -17.10 -1.15 1.68
N CYS A 13 -16.95 -1.22 0.36
CA CYS A 13 -17.72 -2.11 -0.51
C CYS A 13 -17.57 -3.58 -0.06
N VAL A 14 -18.48 -4.47 -0.49
CA VAL A 14 -18.47 -5.90 -0.13
C VAL A 14 -17.15 -6.58 -0.50
N ASP A 15 -16.49 -6.13 -1.58
CA ASP A 15 -15.18 -6.61 -2.01
C ASP A 15 -14.22 -5.43 -2.27
N PRO A 16 -13.50 -4.95 -1.24
CA PRO A 16 -12.58 -3.82 -1.38
C PRO A 16 -11.32 -4.13 -2.19
N GLN A 17 -10.99 -5.42 -2.38
CA GLN A 17 -9.79 -5.85 -3.08
C GLN A 17 -10.11 -6.44 -4.46
N ASN A 18 -11.38 -6.42 -4.88
CA ASN A 18 -11.87 -6.96 -6.14
C ASN A 18 -11.46 -8.44 -6.37
N LYS A 19 -11.37 -9.24 -5.31
CA LYS A 19 -10.97 -10.66 -5.37
C LYS A 19 -11.95 -11.51 -6.16
N SER A 20 -13.25 -11.27 -5.97
CA SER A 20 -14.32 -11.97 -6.70
C SER A 20 -14.17 -11.86 -8.21
N TRP A 21 -13.70 -10.72 -8.71
CA TRP A 21 -13.39 -10.53 -10.12
C TRP A 21 -12.02 -11.10 -10.50
N ALA A 22 -10.99 -10.92 -9.65
CA ALA A 22 -9.63 -11.35 -9.94
C ALA A 22 -9.47 -12.88 -9.97
N ASP A 23 -10.20 -13.58 -9.10
CA ASP A 23 -10.12 -15.04 -8.94
C ASP A 23 -11.08 -15.79 -9.88
N ASP A 24 -11.93 -15.09 -10.61
CA ASP A 24 -12.93 -15.70 -11.48
C ASP A 24 -12.33 -16.15 -12.82
N THR A 25 -12.09 -17.46 -12.90
CA THR A 25 -11.55 -18.15 -14.08
C THR A 25 -12.59 -18.39 -15.18
N SER A 26 -13.88 -18.10 -14.95
CA SER A 26 -14.93 -18.33 -15.94
C SER A 26 -15.08 -17.18 -16.94
N LYS A 27 -14.42 -16.05 -16.71
CA LYS A 27 -14.53 -14.86 -17.56
C LYS A 27 -14.03 -15.12 -18.98
N PHE A 28 -14.59 -14.35 -19.91
CA PHE A 28 -14.23 -14.37 -21.32
C PHE A 28 -12.73 -14.22 -21.54
N GLY A 29 -12.09 -13.21 -20.94
CA GLY A 29 -10.65 -12.95 -21.12
C GLY A 29 -9.77 -14.10 -20.65
N PHE A 30 -10.08 -14.68 -19.49
CA PHE A 30 -9.35 -15.83 -18.95
C PHE A 30 -9.49 -17.07 -19.87
N THR A 31 -10.72 -17.36 -20.31
CA THR A 31 -10.99 -18.47 -21.22
C THR A 31 -10.32 -18.28 -22.57
N MET A 32 -10.34 -17.05 -23.10
CA MET A 32 -9.70 -16.71 -24.37
C MET A 32 -8.18 -16.87 -24.29
N LEU A 33 -7.53 -16.40 -23.23
CA LEU A 33 -6.09 -16.57 -23.04
C LEU A 33 -5.71 -18.06 -22.97
N ARG A 34 -6.46 -18.86 -22.21
CA ARG A 34 -6.27 -20.31 -22.18
C ARG A 34 -6.38 -20.97 -23.54
N LYS A 35 -7.38 -20.58 -24.33
CA LYS A 35 -7.54 -21.08 -25.71
C LYS A 35 -6.37 -20.72 -26.63
N MET A 36 -5.67 -19.63 -26.35
CA MET A 36 -4.47 -19.20 -27.08
C MET A 36 -3.17 -19.82 -26.53
N GLY A 37 -3.26 -20.80 -25.63
CA GLY A 37 -2.12 -21.54 -25.08
C GLY A 37 -1.43 -20.85 -23.89
N TRP A 38 -2.07 -19.86 -23.27
CA TRP A 38 -1.57 -19.26 -22.03
C TRP A 38 -2.10 -20.00 -20.80
N ASP A 39 -1.21 -20.30 -19.85
CA ASP A 39 -1.55 -20.93 -18.58
C ASP A 39 -1.54 -19.93 -17.42
N ALA A 40 -2.46 -20.14 -16.47
CA ALA A 40 -2.59 -19.28 -15.29
C ALA A 40 -1.29 -19.28 -14.48
N GLY A 41 -0.80 -18.08 -14.15
CA GLY A 41 0.45 -17.87 -13.40
C GLY A 41 1.71 -17.77 -14.28
N LYS A 42 1.62 -18.03 -15.58
CA LYS A 42 2.74 -17.83 -16.52
C LYS A 42 2.76 -16.40 -17.05
N GLY A 43 3.97 -15.84 -17.24
CA GLY A 43 4.15 -14.58 -17.95
C GLY A 43 3.77 -14.69 -19.43
N LEU A 44 3.41 -13.56 -20.04
CA LEU A 44 3.13 -13.48 -21.49
C LEU A 44 4.42 -13.36 -22.31
N GLY A 45 4.32 -13.57 -23.62
CA GLY A 45 5.45 -13.50 -24.57
C GLY A 45 5.99 -14.87 -24.97
N ARG A 46 6.86 -14.89 -26.00
CA ARG A 46 7.38 -16.13 -26.62
C ARG A 46 7.98 -17.08 -25.58
N ASP A 47 8.80 -16.52 -24.70
CA ASP A 47 9.56 -17.28 -23.70
C ASP A 47 8.88 -17.21 -22.30
N GLY A 48 7.70 -16.60 -22.20
CA GLY A 48 6.99 -16.38 -20.93
C GLY A 48 7.64 -15.35 -20.00
N SER A 49 8.48 -14.45 -20.53
CA SER A 49 9.26 -13.46 -19.77
C SER A 49 8.46 -12.22 -19.32
N GLY A 50 7.20 -12.10 -19.73
CA GLY A 50 6.32 -11.00 -19.31
C GLY A 50 6.00 -11.05 -17.82
N MET A 51 5.59 -9.90 -17.28
CA MET A 51 5.15 -9.81 -15.88
C MET A 51 3.93 -10.71 -15.63
N THR A 52 3.96 -11.40 -14.48
CA THR A 52 2.85 -12.25 -14.00
C THR A 52 1.79 -11.45 -13.24
N GLU A 53 2.18 -10.31 -12.68
CA GLU A 53 1.30 -9.41 -11.94
C GLU A 53 1.06 -8.10 -12.71
N HIS A 54 -0.04 -7.43 -12.37
CA HIS A 54 -0.34 -6.09 -12.87
C HIS A 54 0.62 -5.05 -12.29
N VAL A 55 0.79 -3.93 -13.00
CA VAL A 55 1.58 -2.78 -12.51
C VAL A 55 0.89 -2.19 -11.28
N LYS A 56 1.60 -2.14 -10.15
CA LYS A 56 1.10 -1.57 -8.90
C LYS A 56 1.27 -0.06 -8.91
N VAL A 57 0.18 0.66 -8.62
CA VAL A 57 0.20 2.12 -8.50
C VAL A 57 0.31 2.49 -7.02
N SER A 58 1.32 3.28 -6.68
CA SER A 58 1.43 3.86 -5.34
C SER A 58 0.53 5.10 -5.27
N VAL A 59 -0.49 5.06 -4.41
CA VAL A 59 -1.37 6.20 -4.19
C VAL A 59 -0.68 7.18 -3.25
N LYS A 60 -0.56 8.43 -3.69
CA LYS A 60 0.01 9.51 -2.89
C LYS A 60 -1.05 10.07 -1.94
N ASN A 61 -0.88 9.78 -0.66
CA ASN A 61 -1.77 10.26 0.41
C ASN A 61 -1.26 11.53 1.11
N ASN A 62 -0.31 12.25 0.51
CA ASN A 62 0.29 13.46 1.08
C ASN A 62 0.25 14.64 0.09
N SER A 63 0.45 15.84 0.63
CA SER A 63 0.54 17.08 -0.15
C SER A 63 1.98 17.44 -0.57
N ALA A 64 2.97 16.63 -0.21
CA ALA A 64 4.39 16.92 -0.45
C ALA A 64 4.74 16.85 -1.95
N GLY A 65 5.80 17.53 -2.40
CA GLY A 65 6.26 17.45 -3.80
C GLY A 65 6.71 16.04 -4.23
N VAL A 66 6.73 15.76 -5.54
CA VAL A 66 7.35 14.52 -6.05
C VAL A 66 8.84 14.53 -5.70
N GLY A 67 9.36 13.43 -5.13
CA GLY A 67 10.74 13.35 -4.66
C GLY A 67 11.00 13.92 -3.26
N ALA A 68 10.00 14.50 -2.60
CA ALA A 68 10.13 14.93 -1.21
C ALA A 68 10.27 13.70 -0.29
N LYS A 69 11.43 13.56 0.36
CA LYS A 69 11.64 12.55 1.40
C LYS A 69 10.91 12.98 2.67
N SER A 70 10.03 12.13 3.19
CA SER A 70 9.33 12.37 4.45
C SER A 70 10.29 12.16 5.64
N THR A 71 11.19 13.11 5.88
CA THR A 71 12.11 13.08 7.03
C THR A 71 11.41 13.34 8.37
N ALA A 72 10.14 13.76 8.35
CA ALA A 72 9.41 14.18 9.54
C ALA A 72 8.88 13.00 10.39
N GLY A 73 8.71 11.81 9.82
CA GLY A 73 8.15 10.65 10.53
C GLY A 73 9.17 9.80 11.29
N ASP A 74 10.40 9.70 10.76
CA ASP A 74 11.43 8.79 11.30
C ASP A 74 12.08 9.30 12.60
N ASN A 75 11.93 10.59 12.91
CA ASN A 75 12.57 11.22 14.07
C ASN A 75 11.71 11.24 15.33
N TRP A 76 10.46 10.75 15.30
CA TRP A 76 9.59 10.77 16.48
C TRP A 76 10.16 9.92 17.63
N LEU A 77 10.53 8.67 17.35
CA LEU A 77 11.09 7.74 18.33
C LEU A 77 12.46 8.22 18.85
N GLN A 78 13.28 8.82 17.99
CA GLN A 78 14.59 9.35 18.41
C GLN A 78 14.47 10.58 19.31
N ASN A 79 13.51 11.47 19.03
CA ASN A 79 13.28 12.65 19.87
C ASN A 79 12.70 12.29 21.24
N THR A 80 11.83 11.28 21.34
CA THR A 80 11.28 10.85 22.64
C THR A 80 12.35 10.28 23.54
N ASP A 81 13.25 9.45 23.01
CA ASP A 81 14.33 8.83 23.79
C ASP A 81 15.37 9.87 24.23
N ALA A 82 15.72 10.82 23.36
CA ALA A 82 16.62 11.93 23.70
C ALA A 82 16.02 12.84 24.78
N PHE A 83 14.71 13.12 24.70
CA PHE A 83 14.01 13.94 25.69
C PHE A 83 13.90 13.24 27.05
N ALA A 84 13.60 11.93 27.07
CA ALA A 84 13.54 11.15 28.30
C ALA A 84 14.89 11.11 29.05
N LYS A 85 16.01 10.99 28.31
CA LYS A 85 17.36 11.06 28.90
C LYS A 85 17.65 12.42 29.54
N LEU A 86 17.26 13.50 28.87
CA LEU A 86 17.45 14.87 29.38
C LEU A 86 16.67 15.09 30.69
N LEU A 87 15.43 14.60 30.76
CA LEU A 87 14.64 14.68 31.99
C LEU A 87 15.25 13.90 33.15
N ALA A 88 15.83 12.72 32.89
CA ALA A 88 16.52 11.95 33.91
C ALA A 88 17.75 12.71 34.45
N GLU A 89 18.58 13.28 33.57
CA GLU A 89 19.77 14.05 33.96
C GLU A 89 19.44 15.30 34.79
N LEU A 90 18.36 16.00 34.47
CA LEU A 90 17.92 17.17 35.24
C LEU A 90 17.37 16.83 36.63
N ASN A 91 16.82 15.63 36.80
CA ASN A 91 16.25 15.19 38.07
C ASN A 91 17.30 14.63 39.04
N GLU A 92 18.49 14.31 38.54
CA GLU A 92 19.65 13.88 39.36
C GLU A 92 20.52 15.06 39.82
N ARG A 93 20.18 16.30 39.41
CA ARG A 93 20.81 17.54 39.87
C ARG A 93 20.01 18.21 40.98
#